data_AF-A0A3B8V6N7-F1
#
_entry.id   AF-A0A3B8V6N7-F1
#
_cell.length_a   1.000
_cell.length_b   1.000
_cell.length_c   1.000
_cell.angle_alpha   90.00
_cell.angle_beta   90.00
_cell.angle_gamma   90.00
#
_symmetry.space_group_name_H-M   'P 1'
#
loop_
_entity.id
_entity.type
_entity.pdbx_description
1 polymer ?
#
loop_
_entity_poly.entity_id
_entity_poly.type
_entity_poly.pdbx_seq_one_letter_code
_entity_poly.pdbx_strand_id
1 'polypeptide(L)'
;MTQAPLAFADEAETRPVIARILAVPAWRAEYLETLREIAEVQLAWKTLGPRVDAYRELIEADVVRDPFLGDRNAFLRSIYGNDQSLKSIAAERRRFLLDHADLKPAAPERE
;
A
#
# COMPACT_ATOMS: atom_id res chain seq x y z
N MET A 1 5.50 -9.58 2.46
CA MET A 1 4.54 -10.38 1.67
C MET A 1 3.58 -9.43 0.99
N THR A 2 3.56 -9.40 -0.33
CA THR A 2 2.62 -8.58 -1.13
C THR A 2 1.45 -9.45 -1.60
N GLN A 3 0.23 -8.98 -1.40
CA GLN A 3 -1.00 -9.69 -1.78
C GLN A 3 -1.48 -9.27 -3.18
N ALA A 4 -1.88 -10.21 -4.04
CA ALA A 4 -2.38 -9.89 -5.38
C ALA A 4 -3.59 -8.93 -5.34
N PRO A 5 -3.77 -8.07 -6.37
CA PRO A 5 -4.89 -7.12 -6.46
C PRO A 5 -6.26 -7.78 -6.26
N LEU A 6 -6.52 -8.88 -6.98
CA LEU A 6 -7.79 -9.61 -6.94
C LEU A 6 -7.80 -10.76 -5.95
N ALA A 7 -6.93 -10.73 -4.94
CA ALA A 7 -6.94 -11.73 -3.90
C ALA A 7 -8.31 -11.79 -3.20
N PHE A 8 -8.72 -13.00 -2.83
CA PHE A 8 -10.03 -13.30 -2.25
C PHE A 8 -11.24 -13.19 -3.19
N ALA A 9 -11.05 -12.94 -4.50
CA ALA A 9 -12.14 -12.93 -5.46
C ALA A 9 -12.91 -14.26 -5.50
N ASP A 10 -12.22 -15.38 -5.25
CA ASP A 10 -12.80 -16.73 -5.26
C ASP A 10 -13.13 -17.26 -3.84
N GLU A 11 -12.91 -16.46 -2.80
CA GLU A 11 -13.12 -16.86 -1.40
C GLU A 11 -14.56 -16.58 -0.91
N ALA A 12 -15.56 -17.12 -1.61
CA ALA A 12 -16.95 -16.84 -1.27
C ALA A 12 -17.38 -17.37 0.11
N GLU A 13 -16.77 -18.44 0.60
CA GLU A 13 -17.11 -19.06 1.89
C GLU A 13 -16.59 -18.26 3.09
N THR A 14 -15.37 -17.72 3.00
CA THR A 14 -14.68 -17.00 4.08
C THR A 14 -14.77 -15.48 3.93
N ARG A 15 -14.91 -14.97 2.70
CA ARG A 15 -14.91 -13.54 2.33
C ARG A 15 -16.07 -13.21 1.36
N PRO A 16 -17.34 -13.54 1.70
CA PRO A 16 -18.47 -13.42 0.77
C PRO A 16 -18.66 -12.03 0.18
N VAL A 17 -18.41 -10.96 0.96
CA VAL A 17 -18.57 -9.58 0.47
C VAL A 17 -17.52 -9.25 -0.60
N ILE A 18 -16.25 -9.60 -0.38
CA ILE A 18 -15.16 -9.32 -1.34
C ILE A 18 -15.42 -10.09 -2.63
N ALA A 19 -15.69 -11.40 -2.51
CA ALA A 19 -15.96 -12.26 -3.67
C ALA A 19 -17.15 -11.75 -4.50
N ARG A 20 -18.26 -11.34 -3.85
CA ARG A 20 -19.44 -10.84 -4.56
C ARG A 20 -19.22 -9.47 -5.22
N ILE A 21 -18.45 -8.58 -4.61
CA ILE A 21 -18.11 -7.29 -5.23
C ILE A 21 -17.21 -7.49 -6.45
N LEU A 22 -16.14 -8.28 -6.32
CA LEU A 22 -15.19 -8.53 -7.39
C LEU A 22 -15.75 -9.40 -8.53
N ALA A 23 -16.83 -10.14 -8.29
CA ALA A 23 -17.54 -10.89 -9.33
C ALA A 23 -18.32 -9.99 -10.31
N VAL A 24 -18.66 -8.75 -9.93
CA VAL A 24 -19.36 -7.80 -10.82
C VAL A 24 -18.33 -7.06 -11.69
N PRO A 25 -18.36 -7.21 -13.04
CA PRO A 25 -17.31 -6.68 -13.91
C PRO A 25 -17.06 -5.17 -13.78
N ALA A 26 -18.14 -4.38 -13.65
CA ALA A 26 -18.05 -2.93 -13.51
C ALA A 26 -17.35 -2.51 -12.20
N TRP A 27 -17.71 -3.13 -11.07
CA TRP A 27 -17.10 -2.83 -9.77
C TRP A 27 -15.66 -3.33 -9.67
N ARG A 28 -15.35 -4.48 -10.29
CA ARG A 28 -13.98 -4.97 -10.40
C ARG A 28 -13.10 -4.01 -11.18
N ALA A 29 -13.60 -3.44 -12.29
CA ALA A 29 -12.86 -2.44 -13.05
C ALA A 29 -12.60 -1.18 -12.21
N GLU A 30 -13.64 -0.64 -11.56
CA GLU A 30 -13.51 0.54 -10.67
C GLU A 30 -12.52 0.30 -9.51
N TYR A 31 -12.54 -0.90 -8.93
CA TYR A 31 -11.58 -1.30 -7.91
C TYR A 31 -10.14 -1.31 -8.42
N LEU A 32 -9.89 -1.86 -9.62
CA LEU A 32 -8.56 -1.90 -10.22
C LEU A 32 -8.06 -0.50 -10.59
N GLU A 33 -8.94 0.39 -11.06
CA GLU A 33 -8.61 1.81 -11.27
C GLU A 33 -8.20 2.49 -9.96
N THR A 34 -8.97 2.27 -8.89
CA THR A 34 -8.66 2.80 -7.56
C THR A 34 -7.31 2.28 -7.04
N LEU A 35 -7.03 0.98 -7.22
CA LEU A 35 -5.74 0.41 -6.86
C LEU A 35 -4.58 1.00 -7.67
N ARG A 36 -4.80 1.29 -8.96
CA ARG A 36 -3.79 1.96 -9.80
C ARG A 36 -3.49 3.35 -9.28
N GLU A 37 -4.50 4.15 -8.96
CA GLU A 37 -4.30 5.48 -8.36
C GLU A 37 -3.51 5.39 -7.04
N ILE A 38 -3.86 4.42 -6.18
CA ILE A 38 -3.14 4.19 -4.92
C ILE A 38 -1.66 3.87 -5.20
N ALA A 39 -1.38 2.99 -6.15
CA ALA A 39 -0.02 2.60 -6.49
C ALA A 39 0.79 3.74 -7.12
N GLU A 40 0.21 4.46 -8.08
CA GLU A 40 0.88 5.51 -8.83
C GLU A 40 1.12 6.77 -7.98
N VAL A 41 0.11 7.16 -7.20
CA VAL A 41 0.05 8.46 -6.52
C VAL A 41 0.24 8.31 -5.01
N GLN A 42 -0.62 7.55 -4.33
CA GLN A 42 -0.69 7.57 -2.86
C GLN A 42 0.52 6.88 -2.21
N LEU A 43 0.99 5.77 -2.77
CA LEU A 43 2.15 5.03 -2.26
C LEU A 43 3.49 5.62 -2.73
N ALA A 44 3.50 6.60 -3.63
CA ALA A 44 4.74 7.29 -3.98
C ALA A 44 5.28 8.03 -2.76
N TRP A 45 6.57 7.87 -2.45
CA TRP A 45 7.15 8.47 -1.24
C TRP A 45 7.06 10.01 -1.22
N LYS A 46 7.04 10.65 -2.40
CA LYS A 46 6.78 12.10 -2.52
C LYS A 46 5.41 12.52 -1.98
N THR A 47 4.43 11.62 -1.96
CA THR A 47 3.06 11.85 -1.47
C THR A 47 2.90 11.35 -0.02
N LEU A 48 3.36 10.14 0.26
CA LEU A 48 3.23 9.51 1.58
C LEU A 48 4.18 10.11 2.62
N GLY A 49 5.42 10.39 2.23
CA GLY A 49 6.50 10.87 3.10
C GLY A 49 6.11 12.09 3.93
N PRO A 50 5.61 13.19 3.32
CA PRO A 50 5.22 14.37 4.07
C PRO A 50 4.15 14.12 5.16
N ARG A 51 3.21 13.18 4.94
CA ARG A 51 2.22 12.81 5.96
C ARG A 51 2.86 12.04 7.10
N VAL A 52 3.78 11.13 6.77
CA VAL A 52 4.55 10.37 7.77
C VAL A 52 5.44 11.31 8.58
N ASP A 53 6.06 12.31 7.95
CA ASP A 53 6.88 13.32 8.60
C ASP A 53 6.06 14.13 9.60
N ALA A 54 4.85 14.58 9.21
CA ALA A 54 3.95 15.28 10.10
C ALA A 54 3.56 14.44 11.34
N TYR A 55 3.24 13.16 11.16
CA TYR A 55 2.95 12.28 12.30
C TYR A 55 4.17 12.01 13.18
N ARG A 56 5.35 11.82 12.57
CA ARG A 56 6.61 11.66 13.29
C ARG A 56 6.87 12.87 14.19
N GLU A 57 6.73 14.09 13.65
CA GLU A 57 6.98 15.32 14.40
C GLU A 57 6.07 15.47 15.63
N LEU A 58 4.81 15.04 15.51
CA LEU A 58 3.86 15.08 16.62
C LEU A 58 4.24 14.16 17.79
N ILE A 59 4.86 13.00 17.52
CA ILE A 59 5.09 11.96 18.54
C ILE A 59 6.55 11.78 18.93
N GLU A 60 7.50 12.39 18.19
CA GLU A 60 8.93 12.13 18.36
C GLU A 60 9.42 12.41 19.79
N ALA A 61 8.96 13.50 20.41
CA ALA A 61 9.33 13.83 21.77
C ALA A 61 8.83 12.80 22.80
N ASP A 62 7.65 12.22 22.57
CA ASP A 62 7.09 11.18 23.45
C ASP A 62 7.82 9.85 23.27
N VAL A 63 8.12 9.47 22.03
CA VAL A 63 8.90 8.26 21.72
C VAL A 63 10.28 8.32 22.38
N VAL A 64 10.95 9.47 22.36
CA VAL A 64 12.28 9.63 22.98
C VAL A 64 12.23 9.55 24.51
N ARG A 65 11.12 9.95 25.14
CA ARG A 65 10.95 9.91 26.60
C ARG A 65 10.47 8.56 27.12
N ASP A 66 9.86 7.75 26.27
CA ASP A 66 9.28 6.47 26.67
C ASP A 66 10.39 5.45 27.04
N PRO A 67 10.42 4.94 28.28
CA PRO A 67 11.46 4.00 28.73
C PRO A 67 11.31 2.58 28.12
N PHE A 68 10.23 2.29 27.41
CA PHE A 68 9.90 0.98 26.84
C PHE A 68 10.04 0.92 25.30
N LEU A 69 10.07 2.05 24.59
CA LEU A 69 10.00 2.10 23.11
C LEU A 69 11.37 2.14 22.38
N GLY A 70 12.49 2.09 23.11
CA GLY A 70 13.83 2.07 22.52
C GLY A 70 14.35 3.45 22.10
N ASP A 71 15.50 3.50 21.44
CA ASP A 71 16.16 4.77 21.10
C ASP A 71 15.57 5.48 19.87
N ARG A 72 15.78 6.80 19.78
CA ARG A 72 15.34 7.64 18.65
C ARG A 72 15.79 7.10 17.29
N ASN A 73 16.99 6.52 17.21
CA ASN A 73 17.52 6.05 15.94
C ASN A 73 16.79 4.79 15.45
N ALA A 74 16.37 3.90 16.36
CA ALA A 74 15.54 2.76 16.03
C ALA A 74 14.18 3.20 15.46
N PHE A 75 13.57 4.22 16.07
CA PHE A 75 12.34 4.83 15.56
C PHE A 75 12.53 5.45 14.16
N LEU A 76 13.59 6.22 13.93
CA LEU A 76 13.85 6.77 12.59
C LEU A 76 14.16 5.69 11.56
N ARG A 77 14.85 4.61 11.95
CA ARG A 77 15.12 3.47 11.07
C ARG A 77 13.84 2.72 10.68
N SER A 78 12.86 2.59 11.58
CA SER A 78 11.58 1.95 11.24
C SER A 78 10.76 2.78 10.23
N ILE A 79 11.02 4.08 10.11
CA ILE A 79 10.35 4.95 9.15
C ILE A 79 11.12 5.03 7.82
N TYR A 80 12.40 5.40 7.88
CA TYR A 80 13.21 5.79 6.71
C TYR A 80 14.34 4.82 6.35
N GLY A 81 14.54 3.78 7.16
CA GLY A 81 15.60 2.79 6.98
C GLY A 81 15.43 1.94 5.72
N ASN A 82 16.19 0.87 5.65
CA ASN A 82 16.16 -0.08 4.55
C ASN A 82 15.07 -1.13 4.76
N ASP A 83 15.44 -2.39 4.91
CA ASP A 83 14.53 -3.51 5.01
C ASP A 83 13.59 -3.33 6.21
N GLN A 84 12.29 -3.54 5.98
CA GLN A 84 11.21 -3.42 6.97
C GLN A 84 10.84 -2.00 7.44
N SER A 85 11.41 -0.94 6.83
CA SER A 85 10.94 0.42 7.08
C SER A 85 9.61 0.72 6.40
N LEU A 86 8.84 1.69 6.91
CA LEU A 86 7.62 2.16 6.25
C LEU A 86 7.88 2.62 4.81
N LYS A 87 9.01 3.30 4.59
CA LYS A 87 9.43 3.73 3.25
C LYS A 87 9.68 2.56 2.32
N SER A 88 10.38 1.52 2.76
CA SER A 88 10.68 0.36 1.92
C SER A 88 9.45 -0.50 1.68
N ILE A 89 8.58 -0.68 2.68
CA ILE A 89 7.30 -1.39 2.53
C ILE A 89 6.41 -0.70 1.51
N ALA A 90 6.29 0.63 1.57
CA ALA A 90 5.52 1.40 0.57
C ALA A 90 6.11 1.24 -0.84
N ALA A 91 7.45 1.30 -0.97
CA ALA A 91 8.12 1.14 -2.25
C ALA A 91 7.97 -0.29 -2.82
N GLU A 92 8.11 -1.32 -1.99
CA GLU A 92 7.93 -2.73 -2.37
C GLU A 92 6.50 -2.98 -2.82
N ARG A 93 5.52 -2.52 -2.03
CA ARG A 93 4.10 -2.67 -2.35
C ARG A 93 3.73 -1.95 -3.65
N ARG A 94 4.22 -0.72 -3.81
CA ARG A 94 4.03 0.08 -5.02
C ARG A 94 4.57 -0.64 -6.24
N ARG A 95 5.83 -1.10 -6.20
CA ARG A 95 6.45 -1.83 -7.31
C ARG A 95 5.63 -3.07 -7.67
N PHE A 96 5.29 -3.89 -6.66
CA PHE A 96 4.50 -5.10 -6.87
C PHE A 96 3.17 -4.82 -7.58
N LEU A 97 2.44 -3.77 -7.17
CA LEU A 97 1.15 -3.43 -7.78
C LEU A 97 1.32 -2.96 -9.23
N LEU A 98 2.28 -2.07 -9.49
CA LEU A 98 2.52 -1.53 -10.84
C LEU A 98 2.99 -2.59 -11.84
N ASP A 99 3.71 -3.61 -11.36
CA ASP A 99 4.20 -4.71 -12.19
C ASP A 99 3.13 -5.80 -12.43
N HIS A 100 2.04 -5.80 -11.65
CA HIS A 100 1.02 -6.85 -11.67
C HIS A 100 0.15 -6.79 -12.93
N ALA A 101 -0.12 -7.96 -13.53
CA ALA A 101 -0.88 -8.07 -14.78
C ALA A 101 -2.26 -7.41 -14.71
N ASP A 102 -3.01 -7.64 -13.62
CA ASP A 102 -4.35 -7.06 -13.42
C ASP A 102 -4.41 -5.53 -13.40
N LEU A 103 -3.29 -4.84 -13.12
CA LEU A 103 -3.24 -3.37 -13.10
C LEU A 103 -2.72 -2.79 -14.41
N LYS A 104 -2.19 -3.62 -15.32
CA LYS A 104 -1.75 -3.13 -16.63
C LYS A 104 -2.98 -2.69 -17.43
N PRO A 105 -2.90 -1.55 -18.14
CA PRO A 105 -3.99 -1.13 -18.99
C PRO A 105 -4.29 -2.22 -20.02
N ALA A 106 -5.56 -2.47 -20.29
CA ALA A 106 -5.96 -3.34 -21.38
C ALA A 106 -5.31 -2.81 -22.68
N ALA A 107 -4.72 -3.71 -23.46
CA ALA A 107 -4.14 -3.33 -24.75
C ALA A 107 -5.23 -2.59 -25.56
N PRO A 108 -4.89 -1.48 -26.24
CA PRO A 108 -5.87 -0.78 -27.05
C PRO A 108 -6.48 -1.76 -28.07
N GLU A 109 -7.80 -1.78 -28.14
CA GLU A 109 -8.52 -2.56 -29.16
C GLU A 109 -7.99 -2.10 -30.52
N ARG A 110 -7.40 -3.03 -31.27
CA ARG A 110 -7.01 -2.77 -32.65
C ARG A 110 -8.29 -2.82 -33.47
N GLU A 111 -8.77 -1.65 -33.90
CA GLU A 111 -9.78 -1.49 -34.95
C GLU A 111 -9.31 -2.09 -36.29
#